data_AF-A0A1Q4V974-F1
#
_entry.id   AF-A0A1Q4V974-F1
#
_cell.length_a   1.000
_cell.length_b   1.000
_cell.length_c   1.000
_cell.angle_alpha   90.00
_cell.angle_beta   90.00
_cell.angle_gamma   90.00
#
_symmetry.space_group_name_H-M   'P 1'
#
loop_
_entity.id
_entity.type
_entity.pdbx_description
1 polymer ?
#
loop_
_entity_poly.entity_id
_entity_poly.type
_entity_poly.pdbx_seq_one_letter_code
_entity_poly.pdbx_strand_id
1 'polypeptide(L)'
;MTHDAVSLPRQRRHTAPDVRPALTEVTVTQTLRLAVADTEQLPRAGRQTAAQDPDTARAQGWRPGTHLDPATALRLLLADRDPSDLADNAPEYGLRLTSSITLATAATGATLYEETS
;
A
#
# COMPACT_ATOMS: atom_id res chain seq x y z
N MET A 1 41.29 69.55 24.67
CA MET A 1 39.99 68.92 24.42
C MET A 1 40.20 67.79 23.42
N THR A 2 40.39 66.57 23.90
CA THR A 2 40.60 65.36 23.10
C THR A 2 39.29 64.55 23.17
N HIS A 3 38.70 64.27 22.01
CA HIS A 3 37.47 63.48 21.88
C HIS A 3 37.76 62.01 22.16
N ASP A 4 37.05 61.46 23.15
CA ASP A 4 37.00 60.05 23.47
C ASP A 4 36.05 59.35 22.48
N ALA A 5 36.59 58.47 21.64
CA ALA A 5 35.80 57.70 20.67
C ALA A 5 35.41 56.36 21.31
N VAL A 6 34.16 56.28 21.76
CA VAL A 6 33.52 55.07 22.30
C VAL A 6 33.54 53.96 21.24
N SER A 7 34.24 52.87 21.52
CA SER A 7 34.22 51.65 20.71
C SER A 7 32.96 50.83 21.02
N LEU A 8 32.07 50.69 20.04
CA LEU A 8 30.90 49.80 20.13
C LEU A 8 31.34 48.32 20.04
N PRO A 9 30.73 47.41 20.81
CA PRO A 9 31.05 45.99 20.75
C PRO A 9 30.61 45.38 19.42
N ARG A 10 31.54 44.68 18.74
CA ARG A 10 31.27 43.87 17.55
C ARG A 10 30.18 42.85 17.86
N GLN A 11 28.98 43.05 17.30
CA GLN A 11 27.94 42.02 17.27
C GLN A 11 28.49 40.77 16.58
N ARG A 12 28.66 39.69 17.34
CA ARG A 12 28.87 38.35 16.80
C ARG A 12 27.63 38.03 15.97
N ARG A 13 27.79 37.93 14.65
CA ARG A 13 26.80 37.30 13.78
C ARG A 13 26.67 35.85 14.25
N HIS A 14 25.64 35.57 15.03
CA HIS A 14 25.18 34.21 15.25
C HIS A 14 24.69 33.71 13.90
N THR A 15 25.53 32.92 13.22
CA THR A 15 25.09 32.10 12.11
C THR A 15 23.98 31.21 12.66
N ALA A 16 22.74 31.46 12.25
CA ALA A 16 21.64 30.56 12.58
C ALA A 16 22.02 29.16 12.07
N PRO A 17 21.83 28.10 12.87
CA PRO A 17 22.02 26.75 12.37
C PRO A 17 21.09 26.58 11.16
N ASP A 18 21.66 26.15 10.05
CA ASP A 18 20.92 25.70 8.87
C ASP A 18 20.17 24.43 9.26
N VAL A 19 18.98 24.60 9.86
CA VAL A 19 18.09 23.49 10.21
C VAL A 19 17.45 23.04 8.91
N ARG A 20 18.15 22.20 8.16
CA ARG A 20 17.51 21.41 7.11
C ARG A 20 16.38 20.61 7.76
N PRO A 21 15.12 20.73 7.30
CA PRO A 21 14.07 19.89 7.84
C PRO A 21 14.47 18.43 7.59
N ALA A 22 14.58 17.65 8.66
CA ALA A 22 14.77 16.23 8.55
C ALA A 22 13.55 15.67 7.83
N LEU A 23 13.75 15.14 6.62
CA LEU A 23 12.70 14.42 5.90
C LEU A 23 12.27 13.24 6.78
N THR A 24 11.00 13.22 7.18
CA THR A 24 10.43 12.08 7.89
C THR A 24 9.89 11.13 6.84
N GLU A 25 10.49 9.96 6.73
CA GLU A 25 9.97 8.89 5.87
C GLU A 25 8.72 8.29 6.51
N VAL A 26 7.70 8.07 5.68
CA VAL A 26 6.40 7.53 6.07
C VAL A 26 6.07 6.36 5.15
N THR A 27 5.78 5.21 5.75
CA THR A 27 5.24 4.04 5.06
C THR A 27 3.73 4.02 5.23
N VAL A 28 2.99 3.89 4.13
CA VAL A 28 1.53 3.71 4.15
C VAL A 28 1.22 2.29 3.69
N THR A 29 0.54 1.54 4.54
CA THR A 29 0.12 0.15 4.27
C THR A 29 -1.39 0.10 4.23
N GLN A 30 -1.96 -0.52 3.20
CA GLN A 30 -3.38 -0.83 3.13
C GLN A 30 -3.60 -2.33 3.23
N THR A 31 -4.49 -2.75 4.12
CA THR A 31 -4.91 -4.14 4.29
C THR A 31 -6.37 -4.26 3.92
N LEU A 32 -6.68 -5.12 2.95
CA LEU A 32 -8.04 -5.34 2.45
C LEU A 32 -8.53 -6.72 2.93
N ARG A 33 -9.75 -6.78 3.46
CA ARG A 33 -10.40 -8.06 3.80
C ARG A 33 -11.52 -8.34 2.82
N LEU A 34 -11.37 -9.45 2.10
CA LEU A 34 -12.32 -9.91 1.10
C LEU A 34 -12.97 -11.20 1.58
N ALA A 35 -14.29 -11.28 1.48
CA ALA A 35 -15.05 -12.50 1.63
C ALA A 35 -15.43 -13.05 0.26
N VAL A 36 -15.42 -14.38 0.11
CA VAL A 36 -16.02 -15.04 -1.05
C VAL A 36 -17.54 -14.97 -0.88
N ALA A 37 -18.19 -14.14 -1.69
CA ALA A 37 -19.63 -13.95 -1.68
C ALA A 37 -20.34 -14.93 -2.64
N ASP A 38 -19.68 -15.33 -3.72
CA ASP A 38 -20.16 -16.31 -4.69
C ASP A 38 -19.05 -17.33 -5.01
N THR A 39 -19.29 -18.58 -4.60
CA THR A 39 -18.34 -19.69 -4.73
C THR A 39 -18.23 -20.25 -6.15
N GLU A 40 -19.12 -19.89 -7.07
CA GLU A 40 -19.07 -20.29 -8.48
C GLU A 40 -18.45 -19.21 -9.35
N GLN A 41 -18.75 -17.94 -9.06
CA GLN A 41 -18.27 -16.79 -9.81
C GLN A 41 -16.76 -16.60 -9.65
N LEU A 42 -16.21 -16.78 -8.44
CA LEU A 42 -14.77 -16.65 -8.21
C LEU A 42 -13.95 -17.69 -9.01
N PRO A 43 -14.25 -19.00 -8.97
CA PRO A 43 -13.60 -19.97 -9.85
C PRO A 43 -13.84 -19.74 -11.35
N ARG A 44 -14.96 -19.12 -11.74
CA ARG A 44 -15.18 -18.73 -13.14
C ARG A 44 -14.21 -17.61 -13.56
N ALA A 45 -14.08 -16.58 -12.74
CA ALA A 45 -13.14 -15.48 -12.98
C ALA A 45 -11.69 -15.98 -13.01
N GLY A 46 -11.28 -16.79 -12.02
CA GLY A 46 -9.93 -17.36 -11.98
C GLY A 46 -9.61 -18.23 -13.20
N ARG A 47 -10.57 -19.00 -13.73
CA ARG A 47 -10.39 -19.76 -14.99
C ARG A 47 -10.22 -18.85 -16.20
N GLN A 48 -10.93 -17.73 -16.25
CA GLN A 48 -10.79 -16.76 -17.34
C GLN A 48 -9.40 -16.11 -17.30
N THR A 49 -8.93 -15.69 -16.13
CA THR A 49 -7.57 -15.17 -15.93
C THR A 49 -6.51 -16.20 -16.31
N ALA A 50 -6.67 -17.46 -15.89
CA ALA A 50 -5.73 -18.52 -16.25
C ALA A 50 -5.73 -18.87 -17.75
N ALA A 51 -6.82 -18.61 -18.46
CA ALA A 51 -6.87 -18.77 -19.91
C ALA A 51 -6.16 -17.62 -20.64
N GLN A 52 -6.14 -16.42 -20.05
CA GLN A 52 -5.42 -15.25 -20.57
C GLN A 52 -3.91 -15.36 -20.33
N ASP A 53 -3.51 -15.89 -19.17
CA ASP A 53 -2.11 -16.16 -18.83
C ASP A 53 -1.91 -17.58 -18.25
N PRO A 54 -1.70 -18.57 -19.14
CA PRO A 54 -1.46 -19.95 -18.73
C PRO A 54 -0.16 -20.17 -17.96
N ASP A 55 0.85 -19.32 -18.16
CA ASP A 55 2.16 -19.48 -17.52
C ASP A 55 2.11 -19.02 -16.07
N THR A 56 1.48 -17.87 -15.81
CA THR A 56 1.15 -17.43 -14.45
C THR A 56 0.26 -18.45 -13.75
N ALA A 57 -0.72 -19.03 -14.45
CA ALA A 57 -1.57 -20.05 -13.86
C ALA A 57 -0.80 -21.31 -13.42
N ARG A 58 0.16 -21.76 -14.23
CA ARG A 58 1.07 -22.85 -13.86
C ARG A 58 1.96 -22.47 -12.68
N ALA A 59 2.47 -21.24 -12.62
CA ALA A 59 3.27 -20.74 -11.50
C ALA A 59 2.46 -20.72 -10.19
N GLN A 60 1.16 -20.44 -10.26
CA GLN A 60 0.23 -20.54 -9.13
C GLN A 60 -0.23 -21.98 -8.82
N GLY A 61 0.28 -22.97 -9.57
CA GLY A 61 0.01 -24.40 -9.34
C GLY A 61 -1.28 -24.92 -9.97
N TRP A 62 -1.96 -24.14 -10.82
CA TRP A 62 -3.18 -24.57 -11.50
C TRP A 62 -2.89 -25.11 -12.91
N ARG A 63 -3.68 -26.10 -13.35
CA ARG A 63 -3.63 -26.66 -14.70
C ARG A 63 -5.03 -26.81 -15.30
N PRO A 64 -5.19 -26.62 -16.63
CA PRO A 64 -6.43 -26.92 -17.31
C PRO A 64 -6.92 -28.35 -17.04
N GLY A 65 -8.23 -28.50 -16.81
CA GLY A 65 -8.85 -29.79 -16.48
C GLY A 65 -8.80 -30.18 -15.00
N THR A 66 -8.12 -29.40 -14.14
CA THR A 66 -8.18 -29.57 -12.69
C THR A 66 -9.27 -28.69 -12.07
N HIS A 67 -9.86 -29.17 -10.97
CA HIS A 67 -10.78 -28.34 -10.17
C HIS A 67 -10.05 -27.10 -9.67
N LEU A 68 -10.65 -25.93 -9.86
CA LEU A 68 -10.12 -24.67 -9.36
C LEU A 68 -10.86 -24.31 -8.07
N ASP A 69 -10.17 -24.44 -6.93
CA ASP A 69 -10.72 -24.03 -5.64
C ASP A 69 -10.72 -22.49 -5.50
N PRO A 70 -11.57 -21.93 -4.61
CA PRO A 70 -11.65 -20.49 -4.39
C PRO A 70 -10.33 -19.80 -4.03
N ALA A 71 -9.46 -20.46 -3.26
CA ALA A 71 -8.19 -19.86 -2.84
C ALA A 71 -7.19 -19.79 -3.99
N THR A 72 -7.15 -20.81 -4.86
CA THR A 72 -6.36 -20.77 -6.10
C THR A 72 -6.93 -19.76 -7.08
N ALA A 73 -8.26 -19.66 -7.21
CA ALA A 73 -8.91 -18.64 -8.04
C ALA A 73 -8.55 -17.22 -7.60
N LEU A 74 -8.59 -16.94 -6.30
CA LEU A 74 -8.19 -15.64 -5.75
C LEU A 74 -6.71 -15.34 -6.02
N ARG A 75 -5.82 -16.32 -5.87
CA ARG A 75 -4.38 -16.16 -6.19
C ARG A 75 -4.14 -15.83 -7.65
N LEU A 76 -4.90 -16.42 -8.57
CA LEU A 76 -4.81 -16.09 -10.00
C LEU A 76 -5.22 -14.65 -10.27
N LEU A 77 -6.30 -14.18 -9.65
CA LEU A 77 -6.74 -12.79 -9.79
C LEU A 77 -5.72 -11.80 -9.22
N LEU A 78 -5.15 -12.10 -8.05
CA LEU A 78 -4.11 -11.26 -7.43
C LEU A 78 -2.77 -11.28 -8.19
N ALA A 79 -2.52 -12.29 -9.02
CA ALA A 79 -1.34 -12.33 -9.88
C ALA A 79 -1.51 -11.47 -11.15
N ASP A 80 -2.75 -11.25 -11.58
CA ASP A 80 -3.11 -10.48 -12.77
C ASP A 80 -3.43 -9.01 -12.45
N ARG A 81 -3.83 -8.70 -11.22
CA ARG A 81 -4.45 -7.41 -10.84
C ARG A 81 -3.89 -6.83 -9.57
N ASP A 82 -3.91 -5.50 -9.48
CA ASP A 82 -3.63 -4.81 -8.23
C ASP A 82 -4.71 -5.17 -7.17
N PRO A 83 -4.31 -5.38 -5.90
CA PRO A 83 -5.27 -5.67 -4.82
C PRO A 83 -6.35 -4.60 -4.64
N SER A 84 -6.05 -3.33 -4.90
CA SER A 84 -6.99 -2.22 -4.78
C SER A 84 -8.03 -2.28 -5.90
N ASP A 85 -7.59 -2.46 -7.15
CA ASP A 85 -8.47 -2.65 -8.30
C ASP A 85 -9.39 -3.87 -8.11
N LEU A 86 -8.84 -4.95 -7.54
CA LEU A 86 -9.61 -6.16 -7.23
C LEU A 86 -10.66 -5.91 -6.14
N ALA A 87 -10.37 -5.09 -5.13
CA ALA A 87 -11.33 -4.75 -4.09
C ALA A 87 -12.43 -3.81 -4.59
N ASP A 88 -12.08 -2.83 -5.41
CA ASP A 88 -13.03 -1.89 -6.02
C ASP A 88 -14.03 -2.61 -6.93
N ASN A 89 -13.58 -3.68 -7.59
CA ASN A 89 -14.39 -4.49 -8.50
C ASN A 89 -14.76 -5.86 -7.89
N ALA A 90 -14.66 -6.01 -6.56
CA ALA A 90 -14.87 -7.29 -5.87
C ALA A 90 -16.17 -8.03 -6.27
N PRO A 91 -17.34 -7.35 -6.40
CA PRO A 91 -18.58 -8.02 -6.78
C PRO A 91 -18.53 -8.70 -8.16
N GLU A 92 -17.70 -8.21 -9.09
CA GLU A 92 -17.55 -8.80 -10.43
C GLU A 92 -16.85 -10.17 -10.39
N TYR A 93 -16.11 -10.45 -9.32
CA TYR A 93 -15.37 -11.69 -9.13
C TYR A 93 -16.03 -12.61 -8.10
N GLY A 94 -17.26 -12.33 -7.65
CA GLY A 94 -17.90 -13.07 -6.57
C GLY A 94 -17.24 -12.82 -5.21
N LEU A 95 -16.56 -11.70 -5.06
CA LEU A 95 -15.95 -11.26 -3.81
C LEU A 95 -16.76 -10.12 -3.20
N ARG A 96 -16.57 -9.88 -1.91
CA ARG A 96 -17.11 -8.73 -1.21
C ARG A 96 -16.03 -8.16 -0.28
N LEU A 97 -15.73 -6.88 -0.43
CA LEU A 97 -14.93 -6.15 0.55
C LEU A 97 -15.71 -6.07 1.86
N THR A 98 -15.13 -6.61 2.93
CA THR A 98 -15.74 -6.61 4.27
C THR A 98 -15.17 -5.54 5.16
N SER A 99 -13.89 -5.18 4.96
CA SER A 99 -13.25 -4.08 5.67
C SER A 99 -11.96 -3.68 4.98
N SER A 100 -11.52 -2.45 5.21
CA SER A 100 -10.18 -1.97 4.85
C SER A 100 -9.51 -1.34 6.07
N ILE A 101 -8.19 -1.46 6.14
CA ILE A 101 -7.36 -0.81 7.17
C ILE A 101 -6.24 -0.08 6.47
N THR A 102 -6.14 1.22 6.66
CA THR A 102 -5.03 2.05 6.18
C THR A 102 -4.20 2.47 7.38
N LEU A 103 -2.91 2.15 7.36
CA LEU A 103 -1.96 2.45 8.42
C LEU A 103 -0.79 3.25 7.85
N ALA A 104 -0.56 4.46 8.36
CA ALA A 104 0.65 5.22 8.08
C ALA A 104 1.59 5.18 9.29
N THR A 105 2.82 4.72 9.08
CA THR A 105 3.86 4.65 10.10
C THR A 105 5.06 5.49 9.71
N ALA A 106 5.58 6.29 10.63
CA ALA A 106 6.88 6.95 10.46
C ALA A 106 7.99 5.90 10.44
N ALA A 107 9.16 6.25 9.89
CA ALA A 107 10.36 5.40 9.96
C ALA A 107 10.81 5.06 11.40
N THR A 108 10.38 5.84 12.40
CA THR A 108 10.58 5.54 13.82
C THR A 108 9.70 4.39 14.34
N GLY A 109 8.78 3.88 13.52
CA GLY A 109 7.75 2.91 13.90
C GLY A 109 6.51 3.53 14.55
N ALA A 110 6.46 4.86 14.71
CA ALA A 110 5.29 5.53 15.28
C ALA A 110 4.12 5.53 14.29
N THR A 111 2.94 5.09 14.73
CA THR A 111 1.69 5.26 13.97
C THR A 111 1.35 6.74 13.87
N LEU A 112 1.27 7.24 12.65
CA LEU A 112 0.88 8.61 12.34
C LEU A 112 -0.61 8.71 12.00
N TYR A 113 -1.15 7.65 11.40
CA TYR A 113 -2.54 7.59 10.97
C TYR A 113 -3.01 6.14 10.91
N GLU A 114 -4.24 5.91 11.35
CA GLU A 114 -4.93 4.64 11.22
C GLU A 114 -6.40 4.93 10.85
N GLU A 115 -6.87 4.31 9.78
CA GLU A 115 -8.25 4.37 9.34
C GLU A 115 -8.77 2.96 9.09
N THR A 116 -9.98 2.70 9.58
CA THR A 116 -10.70 1.45 9.39
C THR A 116 -12.07 1.74 8.81
N SER A 117 -12.45 1.03 7.75
CA SER A 117 -13.78 1.10 7.12
C SER A 117 -14.42 -0.28 7.03
#